data_AF-A0A7C5LGX0-F1
#
_entry.id   AF-A0A7C5LGX0-F1
#
_cell.length_a   1.000
_cell.length_b   1.000
_cell.length_c   1.000
_cell.angle_alpha   90.00
_cell.angle_beta   90.00
_cell.angle_gamma   90.00
#
_symmetry.space_group_name_H-M   'P 1'
#
loop_
_entity.id
_entity.type
_entity.pdbx_description
1 polymer ?
#
loop_
_entity_poly.entity_id
_entity_poly.type
_entity_poly.pdbx_seq_one_letter_code
_entity_poly.pdbx_strand_id
1 'polypeptide(L)'
;MPRCIVVCEGERDAQFVEEYFKQQELFVFKRCDDFKQLQRRARLSSSEILITAGGGVPKIFQRTAKLQRQLLGEKRNPSIILIADSDREPFKSLKTELENYVNTPCKAHNVQPLVNVMMDGHTLELKDGKSDRAVRVSVFAVPQNLEQQVAEAFKKKYPLQSENKNPKQIINEITDRYFGGDIRKTLAKAVELLAEREWLREIGKAVKNFCSSSKENFYHG
;
A
#
# COMPACT_ATOMS: atom_id res chain seq x y z
N MET A 1 11.65 -1.20 14.19
CA MET A 1 10.39 -1.52 13.49
C MET A 1 9.97 -0.29 12.71
N PRO A 2 9.48 -0.48 11.47
CA PRO A 2 8.93 0.62 10.67
C PRO A 2 7.69 1.21 11.33
N ARG A 3 7.35 2.44 10.98
CA ARG A 3 6.09 3.10 11.37
C ARG A 3 4.95 2.70 10.44
N CYS A 4 5.26 2.56 9.16
CA CYS A 4 4.29 2.24 8.12
C CYS A 4 4.79 1.09 7.24
N ILE A 5 3.88 0.21 6.86
CA ILE A 5 4.11 -0.80 5.83
C ILE A 5 3.12 -0.56 4.69
N VAL A 6 3.61 -0.37 3.48
CA VAL A 6 2.80 -0.23 2.28
C VAL A 6 2.83 -1.54 1.49
N VAL A 7 1.66 -2.11 1.25
CA VAL A 7 1.45 -3.30 0.44
C VAL A 7 0.69 -2.88 -0.81
N CYS A 8 1.34 -2.96 -1.96
CA CYS A 8 0.73 -2.66 -3.25
C CYS A 8 0.31 -3.96 -3.95
N GLU A 9 -0.65 -3.91 -4.88
CA GLU A 9 -1.12 -5.10 -5.60
C GLU A 9 -0.02 -5.78 -6.43
N GLY A 10 0.54 -5.05 -7.38
CA GLY A 10 1.58 -5.51 -8.29
C GLY A 10 2.94 -4.87 -8.07
N GLU A 11 3.91 -5.33 -8.86
CA GLU A 11 5.27 -4.78 -8.84
C GLU A 11 5.29 -3.34 -9.36
N ARG A 12 4.50 -3.05 -10.41
CA ARG A 12 4.43 -1.71 -11.00
C ARG A 12 3.84 -0.69 -10.03
N ASP A 13 2.82 -1.06 -9.28
CA ASP A 13 2.23 -0.21 -8.23
C ASP A 13 3.25 0.11 -7.14
N ALA A 14 3.99 -0.91 -6.70
CA ALA A 14 5.05 -0.71 -5.70
C ALA A 14 6.16 0.21 -6.22
N GLN A 15 6.56 0.09 -7.48
CA GLN A 15 7.53 0.99 -8.12
C GLN A 15 6.99 2.42 -8.26
N PHE A 16 5.72 2.58 -8.64
CA PHE A 16 5.09 3.90 -8.73
C PHE A 16 5.04 4.61 -7.36
N VAL A 17 4.64 3.89 -6.31
CA VAL A 17 4.63 4.41 -4.93
C VAL A 17 6.04 4.72 -4.44
N GLU A 18 7.04 3.93 -4.84
CA GLU A 18 8.45 4.22 -4.57
C GLU A 18 8.87 5.57 -5.17
N GLU A 19 8.58 5.81 -6.45
CA GLU A 19 8.87 7.09 -7.10
C GLU A 19 8.09 8.24 -6.46
N TYR A 20 6.84 8.01 -6.06
CA TYR A 20 6.07 8.99 -5.31
C TYR A 20 6.75 9.40 -4.01
N PHE A 21 7.19 8.44 -3.18
CA PHE A 21 7.87 8.78 -1.93
C PHE A 21 9.26 9.39 -2.14
N LYS A 22 9.99 9.05 -3.21
CA LYS A 22 11.23 9.75 -3.57
C LYS A 22 10.98 11.23 -3.82
N GLN A 23 9.97 11.56 -4.63
CA GLN A 23 9.64 12.94 -4.96
C GLN A 23 9.11 13.75 -3.78
N GLN A 24 8.57 13.09 -2.75
CA GLN A 24 8.16 13.79 -1.54
C GLN A 24 9.34 14.18 -0.66
N GLU A 25 10.55 13.62 -0.82
CA GLU A 25 11.78 13.88 -0.03
C GLU A 25 11.64 13.79 1.50
N LEU A 26 10.50 13.31 2.00
CA LEU A 26 10.12 13.39 3.41
C LEU A 26 10.23 12.04 4.15
N PHE A 27 10.60 10.96 3.45
CA PHE A 27 10.50 9.62 4.00
C PHE A 27 11.76 8.78 3.80
N VAL A 28 12.22 8.14 4.87
CA VAL A 28 13.20 7.06 4.78
C VAL A 28 12.46 5.74 4.57
N PHE A 29 12.38 5.27 3.33
CA PHE A 29 11.69 4.04 2.99
C PHE A 29 12.65 2.95 2.47
N LYS A 30 12.18 1.70 2.50
CA LYS A 30 12.90 0.56 1.90
C LYS A 30 11.96 -0.39 1.17
N ARG A 31 12.30 -0.70 -0.07
CA ARG A 31 11.61 -1.74 -0.86
C ARG A 31 11.95 -3.12 -0.31
N CYS A 32 10.93 -3.98 -0.24
CA CYS A 32 11.04 -5.39 0.06
C CYS A 32 10.71 -6.23 -1.19
N ASP A 33 11.62 -7.07 -1.63
CA ASP A 33 11.45 -7.83 -2.88
C ASP A 33 10.29 -8.84 -2.79
N ASP A 34 10.05 -9.36 -1.58
CA ASP A 34 8.97 -10.28 -1.32
C ASP A 34 8.42 -10.15 0.12
N PHE A 35 7.34 -10.89 0.35
CA PHE A 35 6.63 -10.90 1.61
C PHE A 35 7.41 -11.56 2.77
N LYS A 36 8.34 -12.48 2.49
CA LYS A 36 9.21 -13.08 3.52
C LYS A 36 10.23 -12.05 4.00
N GLN A 37 10.82 -11.31 3.06
CA GLN A 37 11.75 -10.22 3.35
C GLN A 37 11.04 -9.11 4.12
N LEU A 38 9.80 -8.78 3.74
CA LEU A 38 8.94 -7.85 4.49
C LEU A 38 8.74 -8.32 5.94
N GLN A 39 8.31 -9.56 6.17
CA GLN A 39 8.09 -10.09 7.52
C GLN A 39 9.36 -10.01 8.38
N ARG A 40 10.51 -10.36 7.82
CA ARG A 40 11.81 -10.25 8.50
C ARG A 40 12.14 -8.79 8.83
N ARG A 41 11.97 -7.87 7.87
CA ARG A 41 12.29 -6.45 8.03
C ARG A 41 11.28 -5.71 8.94
N ALA A 42 10.02 -6.10 8.96
CA ALA A 42 9.02 -5.51 9.84
C ALA A 42 9.45 -5.58 11.31
N ARG A 43 10.15 -6.65 11.70
CA ARG A 43 10.70 -6.83 13.06
C ARG A 43 11.99 -6.04 13.30
N LEU A 44 12.88 -6.00 12.31
CA LEU A 44 14.29 -5.60 12.50
C LEU A 44 14.67 -4.24 11.90
N SER A 45 13.86 -3.69 10.99
CA SER A 45 14.25 -2.50 10.22
C SER A 45 14.21 -1.22 11.05
N SER A 46 15.17 -0.33 10.79
CA SER A 46 15.20 1.06 11.23
C SER A 46 14.51 2.02 10.24
N SER A 47 14.21 1.58 9.02
CA SER A 47 13.47 2.40 8.02
C SER A 47 12.10 2.78 8.56
N GLU A 48 11.64 4.00 8.26
CA GLU A 48 10.31 4.46 8.68
C GLU A 48 9.19 3.77 7.90
N ILE A 49 9.43 3.50 6.61
CA ILE A 49 8.45 2.88 5.72
C ILE A 49 9.05 1.62 5.07
N LEU A 50 8.28 0.54 5.00
CA LEU A 50 8.57 -0.60 4.13
C LEU A 50 7.56 -0.69 3.00
N ILE A 51 8.00 -0.97 1.78
CA ILE A 51 7.11 -1.11 0.60
C ILE A 51 7.26 -2.51 0.02
N THR A 52 6.16 -3.25 -0.13
CA THR A 52 6.13 -4.55 -0.80
C THR A 52 5.14 -4.57 -1.97
N ALA A 53 5.39 -5.41 -2.97
CA ALA A 53 4.35 -5.92 -3.85
C ALA A 53 3.66 -7.13 -3.18
N GLY A 54 2.34 -7.22 -3.33
CA GLY A 54 1.48 -8.23 -2.74
C GLY A 54 1.31 -9.47 -3.61
N GLY A 55 1.65 -9.39 -4.90
CA GLY A 55 1.64 -10.51 -5.83
C GLY A 55 0.29 -10.71 -6.53
N GLY A 56 -0.49 -9.64 -6.69
CA GLY A 56 -1.79 -9.61 -7.36
C GLY A 56 -2.93 -10.18 -6.53
N VAL A 57 -4.15 -10.03 -7.05
CA VAL A 57 -5.37 -10.63 -6.48
C VAL A 57 -5.41 -12.14 -6.76
N PRO A 58 -5.89 -12.98 -5.82
CA PRO A 58 -6.35 -12.63 -4.46
C PRO A 58 -5.22 -12.59 -3.41
N LYS A 59 -3.98 -12.90 -3.80
CA LYS A 59 -2.85 -13.09 -2.87
C LYS A 59 -2.55 -11.87 -2.03
N ILE A 60 -2.71 -10.66 -2.57
CA ILE A 60 -2.51 -9.40 -1.84
C ILE A 60 -3.35 -9.35 -0.55
N PHE A 61 -4.63 -9.71 -0.61
CA PHE A 61 -5.54 -9.65 0.54
C PHE A 61 -5.18 -10.71 1.58
N GLN A 62 -4.97 -11.95 1.14
CA GLN A 62 -4.55 -13.06 2.01
C GLN A 62 -3.25 -12.77 2.75
N ARG A 63 -2.26 -12.22 2.02
CA ARG A 63 -0.95 -11.87 2.57
C ARG A 63 -1.05 -10.70 3.55
N THR A 64 -1.86 -9.69 3.22
CA THR A 64 -2.07 -8.52 4.09
C THR A 64 -2.76 -8.90 5.39
N ALA A 65 -3.84 -9.69 5.33
CA ALA A 65 -4.52 -10.20 6.52
C ALA A 65 -3.59 -11.08 7.39
N LYS A 66 -2.77 -11.94 6.75
CA LYS A 66 -1.75 -12.72 7.46
C LYS A 66 -0.70 -11.83 8.15
N LEU A 67 -0.24 -10.77 7.47
CA LEU A 67 0.72 -9.81 8.04
C LEU A 67 0.11 -9.09 9.24
N GLN A 68 -1.11 -8.59 9.11
CA GLN A 68 -1.84 -7.89 10.18
C GLN A 68 -1.94 -8.77 11.44
N ARG A 69 -2.30 -10.04 11.25
CA ARG A 69 -2.34 -11.03 12.34
C ARG A 69 -0.97 -11.24 13.00
N GLN A 70 0.09 -11.39 12.20
CA GLN A 70 1.43 -11.61 12.72
C GLN A 70 1.92 -10.42 13.55
N LEU A 71 1.59 -9.21 13.11
CA LEU A 71 1.97 -7.98 13.79
C LEU A 71 1.19 -7.76 15.09
N LEU A 72 -0.01 -8.32 15.24
CA LEU A 72 -0.82 -8.19 16.46
C LEU A 72 -0.10 -8.71 17.72
N GLY A 73 0.79 -9.70 17.56
CA GLY A 73 1.62 -10.24 18.64
C GLY A 73 2.87 -9.43 18.96
N GLU A 74 3.23 -8.45 18.13
CA GLU A 74 4.48 -7.69 18.27
C GLU A 74 4.33 -6.55 19.30
N LYS A 75 5.46 -6.05 19.84
CA LYS A 75 5.46 -4.99 20.86
C LYS A 75 5.09 -3.61 20.27
N ARG A 76 5.42 -3.38 19.00
CA ARG A 76 5.07 -2.17 18.25
C ARG A 76 4.30 -2.57 17.01
N ASN A 77 3.16 -1.92 16.79
CA ASN A 77 2.28 -2.23 15.68
C ASN A 77 2.42 -1.15 14.62
N PRO A 78 3.10 -1.42 13.48
CA PRO A 78 3.08 -0.49 12.38
C PRO A 78 1.67 -0.39 11.79
N SER A 79 1.33 0.78 11.27
CA SER A 79 0.15 0.91 10.42
C SER A 79 0.43 0.28 9.06
N ILE A 80 -0.56 -0.44 8.52
CA ILE A 80 -0.47 -1.01 7.19
C ILE A 80 -1.31 -0.14 6.25
N ILE A 81 -0.77 0.13 5.08
CA ILE A 81 -1.48 0.73 3.96
C ILE A 81 -1.59 -0.32 2.87
N LEU A 82 -2.81 -0.63 2.46
CA LEU A 82 -3.09 -1.51 1.33
C LEU A 82 -3.49 -0.67 0.13
N ILE A 83 -2.79 -0.82 -0.98
CA ILE A 83 -3.10 -0.15 -2.25
C ILE A 83 -3.44 -1.23 -3.28
N ALA A 84 -4.64 -1.16 -3.83
CA ALA A 84 -5.14 -2.12 -4.81
C ALA A 84 -6.12 -1.45 -5.78
N ASP A 85 -6.41 -2.11 -6.88
CA ASP A 85 -7.31 -1.58 -7.90
C ASP A 85 -8.78 -1.58 -7.41
N SER A 86 -9.53 -0.55 -7.82
CA SER A 86 -10.93 -0.36 -7.38
C SER A 86 -11.91 -1.38 -7.95
N ASP A 87 -11.60 -2.01 -9.08
CA ASP A 87 -12.45 -3.02 -9.74
C ASP A 87 -12.57 -4.32 -8.94
N ARG A 88 -11.82 -4.45 -7.82
CA ARG A 88 -11.78 -5.65 -6.95
C ARG A 88 -12.36 -5.44 -5.55
N GLU A 89 -13.04 -4.32 -5.31
CA GLU A 89 -13.61 -3.97 -3.99
C GLU A 89 -12.63 -4.26 -2.83
N PRO A 90 -11.42 -3.65 -2.83
CA PRO A 90 -10.30 -4.15 -2.02
C PRO A 90 -10.56 -4.16 -0.51
N PHE A 91 -11.38 -3.23 -0.03
CA PHE A 91 -11.81 -3.18 1.36
C PHE A 91 -12.65 -4.41 1.74
N LYS A 92 -13.66 -4.74 0.94
CA LYS A 92 -14.55 -5.89 1.14
C LYS A 92 -13.77 -7.19 1.05
N SER A 93 -12.90 -7.31 0.04
CA SER A 93 -12.03 -8.47 -0.15
C SER A 93 -11.10 -8.70 1.06
N LEU A 94 -10.46 -7.65 1.58
CA LEU A 94 -9.64 -7.77 2.78
C LEU A 94 -10.47 -8.11 4.03
N LYS A 95 -11.64 -7.49 4.19
CA LYS A 95 -12.56 -7.78 5.31
C LYS A 95 -12.96 -9.25 5.32
N THR A 96 -13.37 -9.80 4.18
CA THR A 96 -13.73 -11.22 4.06
C THR A 96 -12.57 -12.14 4.42
N GLU A 97 -11.34 -11.83 3.98
CA GLU A 97 -10.15 -12.60 4.38
C GLU A 97 -9.94 -12.55 5.90
N LEU A 98 -10.08 -11.38 6.53
CA LEU A 98 -9.96 -11.24 7.98
C LEU A 98 -11.04 -12.01 8.74
N GLU A 99 -12.29 -11.94 8.31
CA GLU A 99 -13.40 -12.71 8.89
C GLU A 99 -13.14 -14.21 8.79
N ASN A 100 -12.67 -14.70 7.63
CA ASN A 100 -12.25 -16.09 7.47
C ASN A 100 -11.12 -16.46 8.44
N TYR A 101 -10.15 -15.57 8.65
CA TYR A 101 -9.06 -15.79 9.61
C TYR A 101 -9.52 -15.81 11.07
N VAL A 102 -10.49 -14.98 11.45
CA VAL A 102 -11.09 -14.97 12.80
C VAL A 102 -11.89 -16.25 13.03
N ASN A 103 -12.68 -16.67 12.04
CA ASN A 103 -13.51 -17.87 12.11
C ASN A 103 -12.70 -19.17 12.03
N THR A 104 -11.42 -19.11 11.65
CA THR A 104 -10.52 -20.26 11.62
C THR A 104 -9.67 -20.32 12.90
N PRO A 105 -10.02 -21.16 13.90
CA PRO A 105 -9.33 -21.19 15.19
C PRO A 105 -7.85 -21.58 15.04
N CYS A 106 -6.95 -20.70 15.49
CA CYS A 106 -5.54 -21.03 15.61
C CYS A 106 -5.23 -21.48 17.03
N LYS A 107 -5.04 -22.80 17.21
CA LYS A 107 -4.68 -23.40 18.50
C LYS A 107 -3.37 -22.86 19.11
N ALA A 108 -2.49 -22.26 18.30
CA ALA A 108 -1.15 -21.80 18.72
C ALA A 108 -1.11 -20.37 19.30
N HIS A 109 -2.10 -19.54 19.01
CA HIS A 109 -2.14 -18.15 19.45
C HIS A 109 -3.47 -17.95 20.17
N ASN A 110 -3.46 -17.89 21.50
CA ASN A 110 -4.63 -17.75 22.38
C ASN A 110 -5.30 -16.36 22.27
N VAL A 111 -5.40 -15.85 21.04
CA VAL A 111 -5.90 -14.53 20.63
C VAL A 111 -7.34 -14.72 20.17
N GLN A 112 -8.24 -13.86 20.63
CA GLN A 112 -9.61 -13.77 20.13
C GLN A 112 -9.69 -12.53 19.24
N PRO A 113 -9.28 -12.61 17.96
CA PRO A 113 -9.24 -11.45 17.11
C PRO A 113 -10.65 -10.92 16.85
N LEU A 114 -10.84 -9.61 17.01
CA LEU A 114 -12.05 -8.89 16.62
C LEU A 114 -11.74 -8.03 15.40
N VAL A 115 -12.62 -8.07 14.40
CA VAL A 115 -12.53 -7.19 13.22
C VAL A 115 -13.44 -6.00 13.46
N ASN A 116 -12.85 -4.82 13.62
CA ASN A 116 -13.56 -3.56 13.71
C ASN A 116 -13.41 -2.78 12.40
N VAL A 117 -14.51 -2.27 11.88
CA VAL A 117 -14.50 -1.27 10.81
C VAL A 117 -14.45 0.11 11.48
N MET A 118 -13.43 0.90 11.18
CA MET A 118 -13.32 2.27 11.71
C MET A 118 -14.34 3.20 11.04
N MET A 119 -14.72 4.28 11.71
CA MET A 119 -15.73 5.25 11.23
C MET A 119 -15.33 5.96 9.93
N ASP A 120 -14.07 5.85 9.51
CA ASP A 120 -13.56 6.40 8.25
C ASP A 120 -13.96 5.57 7.02
N GLY A 121 -14.57 4.39 7.18
CA GLY A 121 -15.05 3.54 6.09
C GLY A 121 -13.96 2.87 5.24
N HIS A 122 -12.68 3.13 5.53
CA HIS A 122 -11.55 2.67 4.74
C HIS A 122 -10.48 1.96 5.57
N THR A 123 -10.59 1.98 6.91
CA THR A 123 -9.65 1.32 7.80
C THR A 123 -10.28 0.08 8.47
N LEU A 124 -9.60 -1.05 8.35
CA LEU A 124 -9.89 -2.29 9.06
C LEU A 124 -8.93 -2.45 10.23
N GLU A 125 -9.48 -2.64 11.42
CA GLU A 125 -8.72 -2.88 12.65
C GLU A 125 -8.90 -4.33 13.09
N LEU A 126 -7.77 -5.00 13.33
CA LEU A 126 -7.74 -6.32 13.96
C LEU A 126 -7.27 -6.11 15.41
N LYS A 127 -8.17 -6.30 16.38
CA LYS A 127 -7.91 -6.14 17.81
C LYS A 127 -7.75 -7.51 18.47
N ASP A 128 -6.83 -7.63 19.42
CA ASP A 128 -6.77 -8.79 20.31
C ASP A 128 -7.84 -8.65 21.40
N GLY A 129 -8.81 -9.56 21.49
CA GLY A 129 -9.89 -9.49 22.48
C GLY A 129 -9.43 -9.56 23.94
N LYS A 130 -8.16 -9.89 24.22
CA LYS A 130 -7.60 -9.95 25.58
C LYS A 130 -6.69 -8.78 25.95
N SER A 131 -6.41 -7.87 25.02
CA SER A 131 -5.54 -6.72 25.26
C SER A 131 -6.00 -5.50 24.45
N ASP A 132 -5.47 -4.32 24.77
CA ASP A 132 -5.75 -3.12 23.94
C ASP A 132 -4.87 -3.03 22.68
N ARG A 133 -4.27 -4.15 22.27
CA ARG A 133 -3.46 -4.20 21.06
C ARG A 133 -4.35 -4.30 19.83
N ALA A 134 -4.05 -3.46 18.86
CA ALA A 134 -4.68 -3.46 17.55
C ALA A 134 -3.67 -3.22 16.44
N VAL A 135 -3.91 -3.79 15.27
CA VAL A 135 -3.19 -3.48 14.04
C VAL A 135 -4.19 -2.97 13.02
N ARG A 136 -3.91 -1.82 12.42
CA ARG A 136 -4.78 -1.16 11.45
C ARG A 136 -4.27 -1.32 10.04
N VAL A 137 -5.19 -1.57 9.12
CA VAL A 137 -4.95 -1.54 7.67
C VAL A 137 -5.85 -0.47 7.08
N SER A 138 -5.28 0.61 6.57
CA SER A 138 -6.01 1.59 5.75
C SER A 138 -5.95 1.16 4.28
N VAL A 139 -7.11 1.06 3.64
CA VAL A 139 -7.24 0.54 2.27
C VAL A 139 -7.51 1.69 1.32
N PHE A 140 -6.64 1.84 0.32
CA PHE A 140 -6.77 2.83 -0.75
C PHE A 140 -7.00 2.12 -2.07
N ALA A 141 -8.09 2.48 -2.73
CA ALA A 141 -8.42 1.96 -4.05
C ALA A 141 -7.91 2.92 -5.12
N VAL A 142 -7.13 2.42 -6.09
CA VAL A 142 -6.78 3.18 -7.28
C VAL A 142 -7.99 3.19 -8.21
N PRO A 143 -8.52 4.37 -8.62
CA PRO A 143 -9.68 4.42 -9.50
C PRO A 143 -9.41 3.72 -10.84
N GLN A 144 -10.28 2.78 -11.17
CA GLN A 144 -10.02 1.75 -12.19
C GLN A 144 -8.76 0.95 -11.82
N ASN A 145 -7.62 1.25 -12.44
CA ASN A 145 -6.30 0.72 -12.11
C ASN A 145 -5.20 1.75 -12.40
N LEU A 146 -3.99 1.50 -11.89
CA LEU A 146 -2.86 2.41 -12.07
C LEU A 146 -2.51 2.62 -13.55
N GLU A 147 -2.42 1.56 -14.35
CA GLU A 147 -2.09 1.68 -15.78
C GLU A 147 -3.03 2.64 -16.52
N GLN A 148 -4.33 2.56 -16.24
CA GLN A 148 -5.32 3.43 -16.82
C GLN A 148 -5.11 4.88 -16.39
N GLN A 149 -4.93 5.13 -15.08
CA GLN A 149 -4.68 6.48 -14.56
C GLN A 149 -3.45 7.12 -15.22
N VAL A 150 -2.36 6.35 -15.33
CA VAL A 150 -1.12 6.79 -15.97
C VAL A 150 -1.34 7.05 -17.47
N ALA A 151 -2.00 6.14 -18.18
CA ALA A 151 -2.26 6.29 -19.60
C ALA A 151 -3.13 7.52 -19.91
N GLU A 152 -4.14 7.82 -19.09
CA GLU A 152 -4.98 9.00 -19.24
C GLU A 152 -4.20 10.30 -18.99
N ALA A 153 -3.37 10.34 -17.94
CA ALA A 153 -2.52 11.49 -17.66
C ALA A 153 -1.53 11.75 -18.80
N PHE A 154 -0.98 10.68 -19.36
CA PHE A 154 -0.09 10.73 -20.49
C PHE A 154 -0.76 11.14 -21.80
N LYS A 155 -1.95 10.62 -22.11
CA LYS A 155 -2.77 11.04 -23.25
C LYS A 155 -2.99 12.55 -23.28
N LYS A 156 -3.19 13.17 -22.12
CA LYS A 156 -3.37 14.63 -21.99
C LYS A 156 -2.09 15.42 -22.21
N LYS A 157 -0.92 14.83 -21.93
CA LYS A 157 0.37 15.54 -21.95
C LYS A 157 1.18 15.32 -23.22
N TYR A 158 1.09 14.13 -23.81
CA TYR A 158 1.93 13.71 -24.92
C TYR A 158 1.09 13.33 -26.14
N PRO A 159 1.45 13.80 -27.35
CA PRO A 159 0.77 13.38 -28.57
C PRO A 159 1.06 11.90 -28.86
N LEU A 160 -0.01 11.15 -29.13
CA LEU A 160 0.03 9.75 -29.52
C LEU A 160 -0.02 9.60 -31.03
N GLN A 161 0.56 8.53 -31.56
CA GLN A 161 0.48 8.20 -32.99
C GLN A 161 -0.89 7.62 -33.39
N SER A 162 -1.66 7.07 -32.45
CA SER A 162 -2.99 6.51 -32.72
C SER A 162 -3.87 6.60 -31.47
N GLU A 163 -5.17 6.87 -31.68
CA GLU A 163 -6.15 7.07 -30.60
C GLU A 163 -6.64 5.76 -29.98
N ASN A 164 -6.63 4.66 -30.74
CA ASN A 164 -7.14 3.34 -30.32
C ASN A 164 -6.05 2.46 -29.69
N LYS A 165 -5.36 2.99 -28.68
CA LYS A 165 -4.37 2.23 -27.90
C LYS A 165 -4.90 1.91 -26.51
N ASN A 166 -4.66 0.68 -26.05
CA ASN A 166 -4.93 0.30 -24.67
C ASN A 166 -3.90 0.97 -23.71
N PRO A 167 -4.17 1.01 -22.39
CA PRO A 167 -3.31 1.71 -21.43
C PRO A 167 -1.83 1.28 -21.49
N LYS A 168 -1.58 -0.03 -21.60
CA LYS A 168 -0.22 -0.58 -21.66
C LYS A 168 0.52 -0.14 -22.94
N GLN A 169 -0.18 -0.13 -24.07
CA GLN A 169 0.40 0.34 -25.34
C GLN A 169 0.74 1.83 -25.30
N ILE A 170 -0.12 2.65 -24.68
CA ILE A 170 0.13 4.09 -24.49
C ILE A 170 1.38 4.31 -23.64
N ILE A 171 1.47 3.61 -22.51
CA ILE A 171 2.62 3.72 -21.60
C ILE A 171 3.90 3.28 -22.30
N ASN A 172 3.88 2.16 -23.02
CA ASN A 172 5.05 1.65 -23.74
C ASN A 172 5.50 2.64 -24.84
N GLU A 173 4.59 3.12 -25.69
CA GLU A 173 4.92 4.11 -26.73
C GLU A 173 5.58 5.35 -26.13
N ILE A 174 5.01 5.87 -25.03
CA ILE A 174 5.54 7.07 -24.39
C ILE A 174 6.88 6.80 -23.72
N THR A 175 7.04 5.63 -23.12
CA THR A 175 8.32 5.18 -22.54
C THR A 175 9.42 5.14 -23.59
N ASP A 176 9.15 4.53 -24.75
CA ASP A 176 10.13 4.41 -25.81
C ASP A 176 10.45 5.78 -26.44
N ARG A 177 9.40 6.57 -26.72
CA ARG A 177 9.54 7.83 -27.47
C ARG A 177 10.11 8.99 -26.64
N TYR A 178 9.70 9.13 -25.38
CA TYR A 178 10.04 10.29 -24.55
C TYR A 178 11.02 9.97 -23.42
N PHE A 179 11.16 8.69 -23.05
CA PHE A 179 11.99 8.26 -21.93
C PHE A 179 13.07 7.23 -22.32
N GLY A 180 13.25 6.96 -23.62
CA GLY A 180 14.31 6.09 -24.12
C GLY A 180 14.21 4.64 -23.62
N GLY A 181 13.00 4.15 -23.38
CA GLY A 181 12.77 2.80 -22.84
C GLY A 181 12.87 2.70 -21.32
N ASP A 182 13.18 3.78 -20.61
CA ASP A 182 13.39 3.77 -19.16
C ASP A 182 12.07 3.88 -18.39
N ILE A 183 11.58 2.72 -17.92
CA ILE A 183 10.35 2.63 -17.14
C ILE A 183 10.40 3.43 -15.83
N ARG A 184 11.56 3.61 -15.20
CA ARG A 184 11.67 4.37 -13.94
C ARG A 184 11.46 5.86 -14.20
N LYS A 185 12.05 6.39 -15.28
CA LYS A 185 11.79 7.78 -15.70
C LYS A 185 10.32 7.97 -16.10
N THR A 186 9.73 7.01 -16.80
CA THR A 186 8.29 7.03 -17.11
C THR A 186 7.45 7.11 -15.85
N LEU A 187 7.71 6.25 -14.85
CA LEU A 187 6.95 6.24 -13.59
C LEU A 187 7.16 7.53 -12.79
N ALA A 188 8.38 8.06 -12.72
CA ALA A 188 8.63 9.34 -12.09
C ALA A 188 7.81 10.47 -12.74
N LYS A 189 7.75 10.51 -14.08
CA LYS A 189 6.89 11.47 -14.77
C LYS A 189 5.41 11.24 -14.51
N ALA A 190 4.98 9.97 -14.47
CA ALA A 190 3.60 9.63 -14.19
C ALA A 190 3.15 10.13 -12.81
N VAL A 191 4.02 9.99 -11.80
CA VAL A 191 3.79 10.54 -10.46
C VAL A 191 3.58 12.06 -10.52
N GLU A 192 4.45 12.80 -11.22
CA GLU A 192 4.31 14.25 -11.35
C GLU A 192 2.95 14.64 -11.95
N LEU A 193 2.53 13.94 -13.01
CA LEU A 193 1.26 14.21 -13.69
C LEU A 193 0.03 13.82 -12.86
N LEU A 194 0.20 12.91 -11.89
CA LEU A 194 -0.86 12.43 -11.01
C LEU A 194 -0.81 13.07 -9.62
N ALA A 195 0.13 13.97 -9.34
CA ALA A 195 0.36 14.54 -8.00
C ALA A 195 -0.87 15.21 -7.38
N GLU A 196 -1.76 15.77 -8.21
CA GLU A 196 -2.98 16.43 -7.77
C GLU A 196 -4.19 15.49 -7.60
N ARG A 197 -4.06 14.21 -7.99
CA ARG A 197 -5.14 13.24 -7.83
C ARG A 197 -5.42 12.97 -6.36
N GLU A 198 -6.68 13.05 -5.97
CA GLU A 198 -7.13 12.90 -4.58
C GLU A 198 -6.64 11.61 -3.93
N TRP A 199 -6.88 10.45 -4.57
CA TRP A 199 -6.46 9.14 -4.06
C TRP A 199 -4.95 9.06 -3.75
N LEU A 200 -4.11 9.71 -4.56
CA LEU A 200 -2.65 9.73 -4.34
C LEU A 200 -2.28 10.67 -3.18
N ARG A 201 -2.94 11.84 -3.09
CA ARG A 201 -2.74 12.77 -1.96
C ARG A 201 -3.18 12.15 -0.64
N GLU A 202 -4.24 11.36 -0.64
CA GLU A 202 -4.72 10.64 0.54
C GLU A 202 -3.72 9.60 1.05
N ILE A 203 -3.11 8.82 0.15
CA ILE A 203 -2.01 7.92 0.50
C ILE A 203 -0.87 8.72 1.17
N GLY A 204 -0.46 9.83 0.55
CA GLY A 204 0.57 10.71 1.11
C GLY A 204 0.22 11.24 2.51
N LYS A 205 -1.02 11.71 2.70
CA LYS A 205 -1.52 12.19 4.01
C LYS A 205 -1.51 11.07 5.05
N ALA A 206 -2.00 9.87 4.70
CA ALA A 206 -2.03 8.73 5.62
C ALA A 206 -0.62 8.34 6.08
N VAL A 207 0.32 8.24 5.15
CA VAL A 207 1.73 7.97 5.46
C VAL A 207 2.31 9.04 6.38
N LYS A 208 2.10 10.34 6.07
CA LYS A 208 2.57 11.45 6.93
C LYS A 208 1.99 11.35 8.34
N ASN A 209 0.69 11.08 8.45
CA ASN A 209 0.02 10.96 9.74
C ASN A 209 0.61 9.82 10.57
N PHE A 210 0.84 8.64 9.98
CA PHE A 210 1.46 7.51 10.68
C PHE A 210 2.93 7.76 11.05
N CYS A 211 3.65 8.51 10.23
CA CYS A 211 5.04 8.87 10.53
C CYS A 211 5.14 9.96 11.62
N SER A 212 4.17 10.88 11.72
CA SER A 212 4.19 12.03 12.65
C SER A 212 3.58 11.73 14.02
N SER A 213 2.51 10.95 14.10
CA SER A 213 1.77 10.62 15.35
C SER A 213 2.60 9.84 16.40
N SER A 214 3.83 9.44 16.06
CA SER A 214 4.78 8.82 16.99
C SER A 214 5.72 9.81 17.69
N LYS A 215 5.74 11.11 17.33
CA LYS A 215 6.61 12.09 18.01
C LYS A 215 6.04 12.58 19.35
N GLU A 216 4.72 12.51 19.54
CA GLU A 216 4.06 13.05 20.75
C GLU A 216 4.05 12.09 21.94
N ASN A 217 4.19 10.76 21.72
CA ASN A 217 4.19 9.77 22.82
C ASN A 217 5.55 9.53 23.47
N PHE A 218 6.57 10.36 23.20
CA PHE A 218 7.90 10.25 23.82
C PHE A 218 8.19 11.29 24.91
N TYR A 219 7.26 12.20 25.21
CA TYR A 219 7.46 13.25 26.23
C TYR A 219 6.68 13.04 27.54
N HIS A 220 5.97 11.92 27.70
CA HIS A 220 5.27 11.57 28.94
C HIS A 220 5.51 10.11 29.35
N GLY A 221 6.79 9.73 29.48
CA GLY A 221 7.23 8.47 30.09
C GLY A 221 8.29 8.73 31.13
#